data_AF-A0A7K1SM22-F1
#
_entry.id   AF-A0A7K1SM22-F1
#
_cell.length_a   1.000
_cell.length_b   1.000
_cell.length_c   1.000
_cell.angle_alpha   90.00
_cell.angle_beta   90.00
_cell.angle_gamma   90.00
#
_symmetry.space_group_name_H-M   'P 1'
#
loop_
_entity.id
_entity.type
_entity.pdbx_description
1 polymer ?
#
loop_
_entity_poly.entity_id
_entity_poly.type
_entity_poly.pdbx_seq_one_letter_code
_entity_poly.pdbx_strand_id
1 'polypeptide(L)'
;MRSTRDFLAGIITGVVIGLLTAPRSGKETREKLTEEANKRTGDLKDQWEKGVSQVKEGYDQAVSQVNQYTDKAKEQYNQYKDQAQAAFNKGKSQAKDDYNDKVEELADNAKSGIDSAESSLKA
;
A
#
# COMPACT_ATOMS: atom_id res chain seq x y z
N MET A 1 3.83 -7.98 11.36
CA MET A 1 3.19 -7.86 10.02
C MET A 1 3.04 -6.38 9.61
N ARG A 2 4.14 -5.59 9.61
CA ARG A 2 4.11 -4.20 9.10
C ARG A 2 4.23 -4.15 7.58
N SER A 3 5.14 -4.95 7.03
CA SER A 3 5.52 -4.88 5.61
C SER A 3 4.38 -5.07 4.61
N THR A 4 3.35 -5.87 4.90
CA THR A 4 2.22 -6.05 3.97
C THR A 4 1.31 -4.83 3.91
N ARG A 5 1.11 -4.13 5.04
CA ARG A 5 0.36 -2.87 5.07
C ARG A 5 1.13 -1.75 4.40
N ASP A 6 2.45 -1.69 4.61
CA ASP A 6 3.29 -0.66 4.00
C ASP A 6 3.39 -0.85 2.48
N PHE A 7 3.45 -2.12 2.02
CA PHE A 7 3.40 -2.46 0.61
C PHE A 7 2.04 -2.15 -0.03
N LEU A 8 0.93 -2.54 0.63
CA LEU A 8 -0.43 -2.22 0.16
C LEU A 8 -0.68 -0.71 0.16
N ALA A 9 -0.20 0.01 1.17
CA ALA A 9 -0.26 1.46 1.23
C ALA A 9 0.54 2.11 0.11
N GLY A 10 1.74 1.58 -0.21
CA GLY A 10 2.53 2.01 -1.36
C GLY A 10 1.81 1.79 -2.69
N ILE A 11 1.21 0.62 -2.90
CA ILE A 11 0.42 0.32 -4.10
C ILE A 11 -0.79 1.25 -4.21
N ILE A 12 -1.59 1.38 -3.16
CA ILE A 12 -2.80 2.22 -3.16
C ILE A 12 -2.43 3.69 -3.42
N THR A 13 -1.39 4.18 -2.75
CA THR A 13 -0.91 5.56 -2.93
C THR A 13 -0.40 5.78 -4.36
N GLY A 14 0.34 4.82 -4.93
CA GLY A 14 0.82 4.88 -6.31
C GLY A 14 -0.31 4.88 -7.34
N VAL A 15 -1.34 4.06 -7.13
CA VAL A 15 -2.53 4.02 -8.00
C VAL A 15 -3.30 5.33 -7.95
N VAL A 16 -3.52 5.89 -6.76
CA VAL A 16 -4.22 7.17 -6.60
C VAL A 16 -3.46 8.31 -7.27
N ILE A 17 -2.14 8.40 -7.08
CA ILE A 17 -1.30 9.42 -7.74
C ILE A 17 -1.33 9.23 -9.26
N GLY A 18 -1.21 7.99 -9.75
CA GLY A 18 -1.23 7.68 -11.18
C GLY A 18 -2.58 8.02 -11.84
N LEU A 19 -3.70 7.73 -11.17
CA LEU A 19 -5.04 8.07 -11.64
C LEU A 19 -5.32 9.58 -11.61
N LEU A 20 -4.88 10.29 -10.57
CA LEU A 20 -5.04 11.75 -10.49
C LEU A 20 -4.17 12.50 -11.51
N THR A 21 -3.01 11.94 -11.87
CA THR A 21 -2.05 12.56 -12.82
C THR A 21 -2.45 12.35 -14.28
N ALA A 22 -3.29 11.36 -14.59
CA ALA A 22 -3.74 11.08 -15.96
C ALA A 22 -5.22 11.46 -16.19
N PRO A 23 -5.55 12.74 -16.46
CA PRO A 23 -6.90 13.12 -16.85
C PRO A 23 -7.11 12.79 -18.33
N ARG A 24 -7.86 11.71 -18.63
CA ARG A 24 -8.26 11.37 -19.99
C ARG A 24 -9.78 11.13 -20.07
N SER A 25 -10.41 11.83 -21.02
CA SER A 25 -11.83 11.75 -21.36
C SER A 25 -12.23 10.33 -21.84
N GLY A 26 -13.25 9.74 -21.21
CA GLY A 26 -13.60 8.33 -21.33
C GLY A 26 -14.21 7.86 -22.66
N LYS A 27 -14.55 8.76 -23.60
CA LYS A 27 -15.09 8.37 -24.91
C LYS A 27 -13.97 8.05 -25.92
N GLU A 28 -13.07 8.99 -26.17
CA GLU A 28 -11.92 8.75 -27.07
C GLU A 28 -10.93 7.75 -26.48
N THR A 29 -10.81 7.69 -25.16
CA THR A 29 -9.91 6.74 -24.49
C THR A 29 -10.39 5.31 -24.65
N ARG A 30 -11.71 5.04 -24.69
CA ARG A 30 -12.22 3.69 -24.93
C ARG A 30 -11.94 3.21 -26.35
N GLU A 31 -12.21 4.05 -27.36
CA GLU A 31 -11.93 3.68 -28.76
C GLU A 31 -10.43 3.47 -29.00
N LYS A 32 -9.58 4.42 -28.55
CA LYS A 32 -8.12 4.31 -28.69
C LYS A 32 -7.54 3.17 -27.86
N LEU A 33 -8.08 2.91 -26.66
CA LEU A 33 -7.64 1.81 -25.82
C LEU A 33 -8.06 0.46 -26.39
N THR A 34 -9.25 0.32 -26.96
CA THR A 34 -9.65 -0.96 -27.58
C THR A 34 -8.82 -1.27 -28.82
N GLU A 35 -8.48 -0.27 -29.63
CA GLU A 35 -7.66 -0.45 -30.83
C GLU A 35 -6.16 -0.66 -30.50
N GLU A 36 -5.59 0.16 -29.60
CA GLU A 36 -4.21 -0.03 -29.13
C GLU A 36 -4.07 -1.25 -28.23
N ALA A 37 -5.05 -1.59 -27.40
CA ALA A 37 -5.00 -2.81 -26.58
C ALA A 37 -5.05 -4.04 -27.48
N ASN A 38 -5.89 -4.13 -28.51
CA ASN A 38 -5.87 -5.33 -29.35
C ASN A 38 -4.53 -5.54 -30.08
N LYS A 39 -3.86 -4.47 -30.52
CA LYS A 39 -2.51 -4.59 -31.10
C LYS A 39 -1.42 -4.83 -30.05
N ARG A 40 -1.42 -4.08 -28.95
CA ARG A 40 -0.37 -4.16 -27.91
C ARG A 40 -0.54 -5.37 -27.00
N THR A 41 -1.75 -5.86 -26.76
CA THR A 41 -2.01 -7.02 -25.88
C THR A 41 -1.44 -8.30 -26.48
N GLY A 42 -1.34 -8.43 -27.81
CA GLY A 42 -0.63 -9.55 -28.44
C GLY A 42 0.85 -9.59 -28.02
N ASP A 43 1.58 -8.51 -28.27
CA ASP A 43 3.00 -8.40 -27.93
C ASP A 43 3.26 -8.36 -26.41
N LEU A 44 2.37 -7.71 -25.65
CA LEU A 44 2.45 -7.69 -24.19
C LEU A 44 2.19 -9.07 -23.60
N LYS A 45 1.25 -9.85 -24.15
CA LYS A 45 0.98 -11.18 -23.65
C LYS A 45 2.19 -12.09 -23.84
N ASP A 46 2.82 -12.05 -25.01
CA ASP A 46 4.06 -12.78 -25.28
C ASP A 46 5.22 -12.35 -24.36
N GLN A 47 5.40 -11.03 -24.14
CA GLN A 47 6.42 -10.52 -23.23
C GLN A 47 6.10 -10.82 -21.77
N TRP A 48 4.82 -10.80 -21.39
CA TRP A 48 4.36 -11.12 -20.04
C TRP A 48 4.52 -12.62 -19.77
N GLU A 49 4.17 -13.49 -20.71
CA GLU A 49 4.39 -14.93 -20.59
C GLU A 49 5.88 -15.26 -20.50
N LYS A 50 6.74 -14.58 -21.27
CA LYS A 50 8.20 -14.71 -21.14
C LYS A 50 8.73 -14.19 -19.81
N GLY A 51 8.28 -13.02 -19.36
CA GLY A 51 8.67 -12.43 -18.09
C GLY A 51 8.22 -13.27 -16.89
N VAL A 52 6.98 -13.75 -16.89
CA VAL A 52 6.45 -14.65 -15.87
C VAL A 52 7.22 -15.96 -15.87
N SER A 53 7.58 -16.51 -17.04
CA SER A 53 8.37 -17.75 -17.12
C SER A 53 9.79 -17.56 -16.56
N GLN A 54 10.47 -16.45 -16.87
CA GLN A 54 11.78 -16.12 -16.28
C GLN A 54 11.72 -15.92 -14.77
N VAL A 55 10.68 -15.25 -14.26
CA VAL A 55 10.47 -15.11 -12.81
C VAL A 55 10.22 -16.47 -12.19
N LYS A 56 9.47 -17.36 -12.84
CA LYS A 56 9.17 -18.70 -12.33
C LYS A 56 10.42 -19.58 -12.26
N GLU A 57 11.27 -19.55 -13.28
CA GLU A 57 12.55 -20.26 -13.28
C GLU A 57 13.52 -19.71 -12.22
N GLY A 58 13.62 -18.38 -12.09
CA GLY A 58 14.42 -17.74 -11.04
C GLY A 58 13.86 -18.00 -9.63
N TYR A 59 12.54 -18.10 -9.49
CA TYR A 59 11.85 -18.42 -8.25
C TYR A 59 12.11 -19.87 -7.82
N ASP A 60 12.03 -20.85 -8.73
CA ASP A 60 12.30 -22.25 -8.40
C ASP A 60 13.77 -22.49 -7.99
N GLN A 61 14.72 -21.80 -8.64
CA GLN A 61 16.13 -21.82 -8.22
C GLN A 61 16.35 -21.13 -6.87
N ALA A 62 15.69 -20.00 -6.62
CA ALA A 62 15.76 -19.29 -5.35
C ALA A 62 15.13 -20.12 -4.22
N VAL A 63 13.98 -20.75 -4.43
CA VAL A 63 13.31 -21.62 -3.45
C VAL A 63 14.18 -22.83 -3.10
N SER A 64 14.83 -23.44 -4.09
CA SER A 64 15.75 -24.57 -3.87
C SER A 64 16.96 -24.17 -3.00
N GLN A 65 17.57 -23.01 -3.26
CA GLN A 65 18.68 -22.50 -2.43
C GLN A 65 18.20 -22.03 -1.04
N VAL A 66 17.01 -21.44 -0.96
CA VAL A 66 16.41 -20.98 0.30
C VAL A 66 16.17 -22.17 1.23
N ASN A 67 15.73 -23.33 0.74
CA ASN A 67 15.49 -24.51 1.58
C ASN A 67 16.72 -24.98 2.38
N GLN A 68 17.95 -24.80 1.88
CA GLN A 68 19.17 -25.13 2.62
C GLN A 68 19.58 -24.04 3.64
N TYR A 69 19.14 -22.80 3.42
CA TYR A 69 19.34 -21.68 4.34
C TYR A 69 18.17 -21.49 5.32
N THR A 70 17.03 -22.14 5.08
CA THR A 70 15.79 -22.02 5.87
C THR A 70 16.02 -22.39 7.34
N ASP A 71 16.86 -23.36 7.66
CA ASP A 71 17.11 -23.74 9.06
C ASP A 71 17.87 -22.65 9.84
N LYS A 72 18.88 -22.03 9.23
CA LYS A 72 19.59 -20.88 9.83
C LYS A 72 18.73 -19.61 9.81
N ALA A 73 17.92 -19.43 8.78
CA ALA A 73 17.00 -18.30 8.66
C ALA A 73 15.86 -18.39 9.67
N LYS A 74 15.36 -19.59 10.00
CA LYS A 74 14.30 -19.78 11.02
C LYS A 74 14.75 -19.31 12.39
N GLU A 75 16.01 -19.60 12.75
CA GLU A 75 16.57 -19.23 14.04
C GLU A 75 16.79 -17.71 14.16
N GLN A 76 17.32 -17.08 13.12
CA GLN A 76 17.43 -15.61 13.07
C GLN A 76 16.06 -14.91 12.94
N TYR A 77 15.12 -15.50 12.20
CA TYR A 77 13.76 -14.99 12.04
C TYR A 77 13.00 -15.00 13.37
N ASN A 78 13.18 -16.02 14.21
CA ASN A 78 12.56 -16.04 15.53
C ASN A 78 13.09 -14.90 16.42
N GLN A 79 14.40 -14.66 16.45
CA GLN A 79 14.96 -13.50 17.19
C GLN A 79 14.49 -12.15 16.62
N TYR A 80 14.42 -12.02 15.30
CA TYR A 80 13.92 -10.80 14.65
C TYR A 80 12.42 -10.61 14.85
N LYS A 81 11.63 -11.70 14.89
CA LYS A 81 10.19 -11.66 15.11
C LYS A 81 9.88 -11.14 16.50
N ASP A 82 10.62 -11.57 17.52
CA ASP A 82 10.41 -11.08 18.89
C ASP A 82 10.76 -9.58 19.02
N GLN A 83 11.89 -9.15 18.45
CA GLN A 83 12.26 -7.73 18.41
C GLN A 83 11.29 -6.89 17.58
N ALA A 84 10.89 -7.38 16.41
CA ALA A 84 9.93 -6.72 15.53
C ALA A 84 8.54 -6.69 16.15
N GLN A 85 8.13 -7.69 16.93
CA GLN A 85 6.86 -7.72 17.64
C GLN A 85 6.86 -6.73 18.82
N ALA A 86 7.97 -6.62 19.55
CA ALA A 86 8.14 -5.58 20.57
C ALA A 86 8.10 -4.17 19.97
N ALA A 87 8.86 -3.92 18.90
CA ALA A 87 8.84 -2.64 18.16
C ALA A 87 7.48 -2.37 17.49
N PHE A 88 6.78 -3.43 17.05
CA PHE A 88 5.43 -3.35 16.50
C PHE A 88 4.44 -2.90 17.55
N ASN A 89 4.42 -3.57 18.70
CA ASN A 89 3.50 -3.26 19.77
C ASN A 89 3.76 -1.87 20.34
N LYS A 90 5.03 -1.47 20.52
CA LYS A 90 5.38 -0.13 20.98
C LYS A 90 4.91 0.95 20.00
N GLY A 91 5.24 0.81 18.71
CA GLY A 91 4.80 1.78 17.70
C GLY A 91 3.29 1.74 17.44
N LYS A 92 2.61 0.61 17.66
CA LYS A 92 1.15 0.52 17.56
C LYS A 92 0.46 1.22 18.72
N SER A 93 0.98 1.11 19.94
CA SER A 93 0.45 1.86 21.09
C SER A 93 0.67 3.35 20.86
N GLN A 94 1.89 3.77 20.54
CA GLN A 94 2.20 5.18 20.28
C GLN A 94 1.35 5.76 19.13
N ALA A 95 1.21 5.05 18.01
CA ALA A 95 0.36 5.53 16.91
C ALA A 95 -1.13 5.56 17.25
N LYS A 96 -1.59 4.71 18.19
CA LYS A 96 -2.98 4.70 18.64
C LYS A 96 -3.25 5.86 19.60
N ASP A 97 -2.31 6.13 20.49
CA ASP A 97 -2.38 7.23 21.45
C ASP A 97 -2.32 8.57 20.69
N ASP A 98 -1.34 8.73 19.78
CA ASP A 98 -1.18 9.93 18.94
C ASP A 98 -2.38 10.17 17.99
N TYR A 99 -3.03 9.09 17.54
CA TYR A 99 -4.26 9.17 16.76
C TYR A 99 -5.45 9.62 17.61
N ASN A 100 -5.61 9.07 18.82
CA ASN A 100 -6.69 9.45 19.71
C ASN A 100 -6.56 10.92 20.12
N ASP A 101 -5.35 11.37 20.49
CA ASP A 101 -5.09 12.75 20.88
C ASP A 101 -5.43 13.73 19.74
N LYS A 102 -5.01 13.41 18.50
CA LYS A 102 -5.35 14.23 17.32
C LYS A 102 -6.84 14.25 17.00
N VAL A 103 -7.54 13.14 17.22
CA VAL A 103 -8.99 13.05 17.01
C VAL A 103 -9.74 13.85 18.07
N GLU A 104 -9.29 13.81 19.32
CA GLU A 104 -9.86 14.56 20.43
C GLU A 104 -9.63 16.07 20.25
N GLU A 105 -8.41 16.48 19.88
CA GLU A 105 -8.08 17.87 19.54
C GLU A 105 -8.92 18.39 18.37
N LEU A 106 -9.13 17.58 17.33
CA LEU A 106 -9.98 17.94 16.20
C LEU A 106 -11.45 18.09 16.62
N ALA A 107 -11.94 17.19 17.49
CA ALA A 107 -13.30 17.22 18.00
C ALA A 107 -13.54 18.48 18.86
N ASP A 108 -12.59 18.85 19.72
CA ASP A 108 -12.67 20.04 20.56
C ASP A 108 -12.60 21.33 19.72
N ASN A 109 -11.71 21.40 18.74
CA ASN A 109 -11.64 22.53 17.82
C ASN A 109 -12.93 22.68 17.00
N ALA A 110 -13.50 21.57 16.53
CA ALA A 110 -14.78 21.59 15.82
C ALA A 110 -15.91 22.08 16.73
N LYS A 111 -15.97 21.60 17.98
CA LYS A 111 -16.97 22.01 18.96
C LYS A 111 -16.86 23.49 19.30
N SER A 112 -15.64 23.97 19.58
CA SER A 112 -15.36 25.39 19.87
C SER A 112 -15.75 26.30 18.69
N GLY A 113 -15.48 25.87 17.46
CA GLY A 113 -15.89 26.57 16.25
C GLY A 113 -17.41 26.65 16.09
N ILE A 114 -18.13 25.55 16.39
CA ILE A 114 -19.60 25.50 16.36
C ILE A 114 -20.20 26.39 17.44
N ASP A 115 -19.70 26.33 18.69
CA ASP A 115 -20.19 27.16 19.80
C ASP A 115 -19.97 28.66 19.53
N SER A 116 -18.84 29.00 18.92
CA SER A 116 -18.52 30.37 18.50
C SER A 116 -19.46 30.88 17.40
N ALA A 117 -19.76 30.02 16.41
CA ALA A 117 -20.71 30.33 15.36
C ALA A 117 -22.14 30.45 15.91
N GLU A 118 -22.57 29.55 16.80
CA GLU A 118 -23.89 29.60 17.44
C GLU A 118 -24.06 30.88 18.25
N SER A 119 -23.05 31.27 19.03
CA SER A 119 -23.07 32.51 19.82
C SER A 119 -23.14 33.75 18.92
N SER A 120 -22.45 33.74 17.79
CA SER A 120 -22.46 34.84 16.81
C SER A 120 -23.78 34.93 16.03
N LEU A 121 -24.56 33.86 15.96
CA LEU A 121 -25.88 33.83 15.32
C LEU A 121 -27.03 34.20 16.29
N LYS A 122 -26.81 34.08 17.60
CA LYS A 122 -27.78 34.43 18.65
C LYS A 122 -27.63 35.88 19.17
N ALA A 123 -26.50 36.54 18.91
CA ALA A 123 -26.26 37.96 19.21
C ALA A 123 -26.79 38.87 18.09
#